data_AF-A0AA35F442-F1
#
_entry.id   AF-A0AA35F442-F1
#
_cell.length_a   1.000
_cell.length_b   1.000
_cell.length_c   1.000
_cell.angle_alpha   90.00
_cell.angle_beta   90.00
_cell.angle_gamma   90.00
#
_symmetry.space_group_name_H-M   'P 1'
#
loop_
_entity.id
_entity.type
_entity.pdbx_description
1 polymer ?
#
loop_
_entity_poly.entity_id
_entity_poly.type
_entity_poly.pdbx_seq_one_letter_code
_entity_poly.pdbx_strand_id
1 'polypeptide(L)'
;MKTALLLEKLEGQLATLRQRCAPVAQFATLSARFDRHLFQTRATTLQACLDEAGDNLAALRHAVEQQQLPQVAWLAEHLAAQLEAIAREASAWSLREWDSAPPKIARWQRKRIQHQDFERRLREMVAERRARLARVTDLVEQQTLHREVEAYEARLARCRHALEKIENRLARLTR
;
A
#
# COMPACT_ATOMS: atom_id res chain seq x y z
N MET A 1 22.85 -8.19 -17.95
CA MET A 1 22.44 -8.91 -16.71
C MET A 1 22.31 -8.01 -15.48
N LYS A 2 23.20 -7.03 -15.25
CA LYS A 2 23.10 -6.13 -14.07
C LYS A 2 21.83 -5.25 -14.03
N THR A 3 21.35 -4.78 -15.19
CA THR A 3 20.17 -3.90 -15.29
C THR A 3 18.85 -4.64 -15.02
N ALA A 4 18.71 -5.88 -15.50
CA ALA A 4 17.51 -6.69 -15.26
C ALA A 4 17.29 -7.01 -13.77
N LEU A 5 18.36 -7.41 -13.06
CA LEU A 5 18.29 -7.68 -11.62
C LEU A 5 17.96 -6.43 -10.80
N LEU A 6 18.47 -5.26 -11.22
CA LEU A 6 18.16 -4.00 -10.57
C LEU A 6 16.70 -3.60 -10.78
N LEU A 7 16.16 -3.86 -11.97
CA LEU A 7 14.76 -3.58 -12.30
C LEU A 7 13.80 -4.47 -11.49
N GLU A 8 14.06 -5.78 -11.42
CA GLU A 8 13.28 -6.69 -10.58
C GLU A 8 13.31 -6.30 -9.09
N LYS A 9 14.46 -5.84 -8.59
CA LYS A 9 14.60 -5.37 -7.21
C LYS A 9 13.77 -4.12 -6.94
N LEU A 10 13.81 -3.13 -7.84
CA LEU A 10 13.02 -1.91 -7.72
C LEU A 10 11.51 -2.20 -7.82
N GLU A 11 11.11 -3.10 -8.73
CA GLU A 11 9.72 -3.56 -8.83
C GLU A 11 9.25 -4.24 -7.54
N GLY A 12 10.05 -5.15 -6.99
CA GLY A 12 9.74 -5.82 -5.72
C GLY A 12 9.65 -4.86 -4.54
N GLN A 13 10.55 -3.86 -4.48
CA GLN A 13 10.51 -2.82 -3.45
C GLN A 13 9.27 -1.93 -3.58
N LEU A 14 8.92 -1.49 -4.80
CA LEU A 14 7.70 -0.72 -5.07
C LEU A 14 6.46 -1.52 -4.70
N ALA A 15 6.38 -2.80 -5.06
CA ALA A 15 5.25 -3.66 -4.72
C ALA A 15 5.10 -3.84 -3.20
N THR A 16 6.21 -4.09 -2.51
CA THR A 16 6.25 -4.19 -1.04
C THR A 16 5.82 -2.88 -0.39
N LEU A 17 6.32 -1.74 -0.89
CA LEU A 17 5.94 -0.43 -0.39
C LEU A 17 4.48 -0.10 -0.67
N ARG A 18 3.94 -0.44 -1.85
CA ARG A 18 2.51 -0.33 -2.15
C ARG A 18 1.67 -1.16 -1.19
N GLN A 19 2.06 -2.39 -0.87
CA GLN A 19 1.32 -3.20 0.11
C GLN A 19 1.39 -2.61 1.53
N ARG A 20 2.56 -2.15 1.96
CA ARG A 20 2.75 -1.52 3.28
C ARG A 20 2.02 -0.18 3.39
N CYS A 21 1.99 0.57 2.30
CA CYS A 21 1.42 1.90 2.23
C CYS A 21 -0.06 1.90 1.80
N ALA A 22 -0.59 0.82 1.22
CA ALA A 22 -2.00 0.66 0.86
C ALA A 22 -2.99 1.17 1.93
N PRO A 23 -2.81 0.88 3.25
CA PRO A 23 -3.72 1.41 4.27
C PRO A 23 -3.67 2.92 4.41
N VAL A 24 -2.53 3.56 4.16
CA VAL A 24 -2.28 5.01 4.36
C VAL A 24 -2.21 5.81 3.05
N ALA A 25 -2.25 5.14 1.90
CA ALA A 25 -2.04 5.74 0.58
C ALA A 25 -3.11 6.79 0.25
N GLN A 26 -4.34 6.55 0.67
CA GLN A 26 -5.46 7.48 0.48
C GLN A 26 -5.42 8.68 1.44
N PHE A 27 -4.50 8.71 2.41
CA PHE A 27 -4.47 9.79 3.39
C PHE A 27 -3.66 10.94 2.79
N ALA A 28 -4.29 12.11 2.74
CA ALA A 28 -3.57 13.34 2.49
C ALA A 28 -2.60 13.55 3.66
N THR A 29 -1.30 13.54 3.38
CA THR A 29 -0.32 14.12 4.29
C THR A 29 -0.72 15.59 4.42
N LEU A 30 -0.96 16.08 5.65
CA LEU A 30 -1.43 17.46 5.92
C LEU A 30 -0.43 18.56 5.47
N SER A 31 0.67 18.20 4.81
CA SER A 31 1.68 19.10 4.24
C SER A 31 2.39 18.38 3.09
N ALA A 32 2.85 19.13 2.09
CA ALA A 32 3.78 18.65 1.07
C ALA A 32 5.11 18.25 1.75
N ARG A 33 5.18 17.01 2.23
CA ARG A 33 6.31 16.47 3.01
C ARG A 33 7.34 15.75 2.15
N PHE A 34 7.00 15.52 0.89
CA PHE A 34 7.92 14.99 -0.08
C PHE A 34 8.71 16.13 -0.72
N ASP A 35 10.02 15.90 -0.88
CA ASP A 35 10.93 16.85 -1.47
C ASP A 35 10.50 17.12 -2.92
N ARG A 36 10.32 18.40 -3.30
CA ARG A 36 9.81 18.78 -4.64
C ARG A 36 10.79 18.43 -5.76
N HIS A 37 12.03 18.13 -5.39
CA HIS A 37 13.05 17.62 -6.30
C HIS A 37 12.89 16.11 -6.61
N LEU A 38 12.15 15.37 -5.78
CA LEU A 38 11.92 13.93 -5.93
C LEU A 38 10.53 13.59 -6.46
N PHE A 39 9.52 14.43 -6.18
CA PHE A 39 8.17 14.21 -6.67
C PHE A 39 7.67 15.45 -7.40
N GLN A 40 7.35 15.28 -8.68
CA GLN A 40 6.80 16.34 -9.54
C GLN A 40 5.31 16.55 -9.26
N THR A 41 4.63 15.52 -8.74
CA THR A 41 3.20 15.59 -8.43
C THR A 41 2.94 16.55 -7.27
N ARG A 42 2.03 17.51 -7.48
CA ARG A 42 1.59 18.49 -6.45
C ARG A 42 0.58 17.90 -5.44
N ALA A 43 0.21 16.64 -5.62
CA ALA A 43 -0.76 15.99 -4.76
C ALA A 43 -0.15 15.72 -3.39
N THR A 44 -0.93 16.00 -2.35
CA THR A 44 -0.53 15.76 -0.96
C THR A 44 -0.88 14.34 -0.50
N THR A 45 -1.12 13.41 -1.42
CA THR A 45 -1.50 12.03 -1.10
C THR A 45 -0.35 11.08 -1.38
N LEU A 46 -0.16 10.12 -0.48
CA LEU A 46 0.91 9.13 -0.61
C LEU A 46 0.63 8.16 -1.79
N GLN A 47 -0.65 7.97 -2.15
CA GLN A 47 -1.08 7.29 -3.37
C GLN A 47 -0.49 7.94 -4.63
N ALA A 48 -0.58 9.26 -4.76
CA ALA A 48 -0.10 9.95 -5.95
C ALA A 48 1.43 9.84 -6.11
N CYS A 49 2.17 9.84 -4.98
CA CYS A 49 3.61 9.57 -4.98
C CYS A 49 3.92 8.11 -5.41
N LEU A 50 3.10 7.15 -5.00
CA LEU A 50 3.23 5.73 -5.41
C LEU A 50 2.85 5.52 -6.88
N ASP A 51 1.91 6.30 -7.41
CA ASP A 51 1.52 6.25 -8.81
C ASP A 51 2.62 6.84 -9.70
N GLU A 52 3.17 8.01 -9.32
CA GLU A 52 4.32 8.63 -10.01
C GLU A 52 5.56 7.71 -10.03
N ALA A 53 5.86 7.03 -8.91
CA ALA A 53 6.92 6.02 -8.87
C ALA A 53 6.61 4.81 -9.77
N GLY A 54 5.34 4.47 -9.98
CA GLY A 54 4.93 3.45 -10.95
C GLY A 54 5.17 3.88 -12.39
N ASP A 55 4.81 5.11 -12.72
CA ASP A 55 5.01 5.68 -14.06
C ASP A 55 6.50 5.80 -14.40
N ASN A 56 7.32 6.23 -13.44
CA ASN A 56 8.77 6.28 -13.60
C ASN A 56 9.38 4.88 -13.80
N LEU A 57 8.83 3.85 -13.17
CA LEU A 57 9.27 2.47 -13.35
C LEU A 57 8.90 1.93 -14.74
N ALA A 58 7.72 2.28 -15.25
CA ALA A 58 7.34 1.97 -16.63
C ALA A 58 8.26 2.69 -17.64
N ALA A 59 8.60 3.96 -17.38
CA ALA A 59 9.55 4.71 -18.19
C ALA A 59 10.97 4.12 -18.15
N LEU A 60 11.42 3.65 -16.99
CA LEU A 60 12.71 2.96 -16.84
C LEU A 60 12.75 1.67 -17.67
N ARG A 61 11.68 0.87 -17.66
CA ARG A 61 11.57 -0.34 -18.49
C ARG A 61 11.72 -0.02 -19.96
N HIS A 62 11.01 1.02 -20.44
CA HIS A 62 11.11 1.44 -21.83
C HIS A 62 12.51 1.95 -22.19
N ALA A 63 13.15 2.73 -21.31
CA ALA A 63 14.51 3.23 -21.52
C ALA A 63 15.56 2.10 -21.55
N VAL A 64 15.35 1.01 -20.80
CA VAL A 64 16.20 -0.20 -20.85
C VAL A 64 16.01 -0.93 -22.17
N GLU A 65 14.77 -1.05 -22.67
CA GLU A 65 14.49 -1.65 -23.99
C GLU A 65 15.13 -0.86 -25.13
N GLN A 66 15.13 0.47 -25.04
CA GLN A 66 15.77 1.37 -26.01
C GLN A 66 17.31 1.50 -25.84
N GLN A 67 17.91 0.76 -24.90
CA GLN A 67 19.35 0.78 -24.59
C GLN A 67 19.91 2.18 -24.25
N GLN A 68 19.09 3.09 -23.71
CA GLN A 68 19.50 4.44 -23.34
C GLN A 68 20.18 4.46 -21.96
N LEU A 69 21.41 3.94 -21.89
CA LEU A 69 22.20 3.80 -20.66
C LEU A 69 22.25 5.06 -19.74
N PRO A 70 22.46 6.30 -20.24
CA PRO A 70 22.48 7.47 -19.37
C PRO A 70 21.10 7.79 -18.76
N GLN A 71 20.02 7.55 -19.50
CA GLN A 71 18.66 7.78 -19.02
C GLN A 71 18.23 6.69 -18.02
N VAL A 72 18.65 5.45 -18.24
CA VAL A 72 18.44 4.32 -17.32
C VAL A 72 19.11 4.58 -15.98
N ALA A 73 20.35 5.05 -15.96
CA ALA A 73 21.08 5.35 -14.73
C ALA A 73 20.36 6.44 -13.92
N TRP A 74 20.00 7.55 -14.56
CA TRP A 74 19.29 8.64 -13.92
C TRP A 74 17.92 8.22 -13.38
N LEU A 75 17.11 7.50 -14.18
CA LEU A 75 15.79 7.02 -13.76
C LEU A 75 15.89 6.02 -12.60
N ALA A 76 16.89 5.14 -12.61
CA ALA A 76 17.11 4.18 -11.53
C ALA A 76 17.50 4.85 -10.21
N GLU A 77 18.40 5.84 -10.25
CA GLU A 77 18.78 6.63 -9.06
C GLU A 77 17.60 7.46 -8.54
N HIS A 78 16.84 8.09 -9.45
CA HIS A 78 15.67 8.86 -9.10
C HIS A 78 14.58 7.98 -8.45
N LEU A 79 14.30 6.81 -9.02
CA LEU A 79 13.38 5.82 -8.45
C LEU A 79 13.84 5.32 -7.08
N ALA A 80 15.13 5.01 -6.91
CA ALA A 80 15.66 4.57 -5.62
C ALA A 80 15.46 5.64 -4.54
N ALA A 81 15.73 6.91 -4.86
CA ALA A 81 15.50 8.03 -3.95
C ALA A 81 14.02 8.25 -3.63
N GLN A 82 13.12 8.12 -4.62
CA GLN A 82 11.67 8.16 -4.41
C GLN A 82 11.19 7.03 -3.48
N LEU A 83 11.65 5.80 -3.71
CA LEU A 83 11.29 4.63 -2.89
C LEU A 83 11.83 4.78 -1.45
N GLU A 84 13.06 5.27 -1.27
CA GLU A 84 13.60 5.53 0.07
C GLU A 84 12.84 6.63 0.80
N ALA A 85 12.47 7.72 0.12
CA ALA A 85 11.66 8.78 0.70
C ALA A 85 10.29 8.25 1.15
N ILE A 86 9.62 7.45 0.30
CA ILE A 86 8.35 6.80 0.64
C ILE A 86 8.54 5.82 1.80
N ALA A 87 9.60 5.00 1.81
CA ALA A 87 9.87 4.05 2.88
C ALA A 87 10.15 4.73 4.23
N ARG A 88 10.94 5.81 4.20
CA ARG A 88 11.26 6.61 5.39
C ARG A 88 10.02 7.28 5.95
N GLU A 89 9.21 7.89 5.08
CA GLU A 89 7.95 8.50 5.52
C GLU A 89 6.99 7.43 6.02
N ALA A 90 6.80 6.31 5.32
CA ALA A 90 5.94 5.20 5.78
C ALA A 90 6.36 4.65 7.17
N SER A 91 7.66 4.61 7.46
CA SER A 91 8.19 4.20 8.77
C SER A 91 8.03 5.31 9.82
N ALA A 92 8.17 6.57 9.42
CA ALA A 92 7.91 7.72 10.29
C ALA A 92 6.41 7.87 10.60
N TRP A 93 5.51 7.41 9.73
CA TRP A 93 4.07 7.42 9.98
C TRP A 93 3.68 6.51 11.15
N SER A 94 4.27 5.31 11.28
CA SER A 94 4.04 4.43 12.45
C SER A 94 4.56 5.03 13.76
N LEU A 95 5.55 5.91 13.69
CA LEU A 95 6.12 6.61 14.84
C LEU A 95 5.34 7.90 15.18
N ARG A 96 4.89 8.66 14.17
CA ARG A 96 4.12 9.89 14.32
C ARG A 96 2.63 9.67 14.64
N GLU A 97 2.13 8.43 14.52
CA GLU A 97 0.83 7.98 15.06
C GLU A 97 0.57 8.39 16.52
N TRP A 98 1.64 8.71 17.26
CA TRP A 98 1.61 8.99 18.69
C TRP A 98 1.53 10.47 19.06
N ASP A 99 1.94 11.42 18.20
CA ASP A 99 2.36 12.74 18.72
C ASP A 99 1.72 14.02 18.13
N SER A 100 0.81 14.00 17.13
CA SER A 100 0.41 15.31 16.53
C SER A 100 -1.03 15.50 16.02
N ALA A 101 -1.96 14.58 16.26
CA ALA A 101 -3.37 14.85 15.95
C ALA A 101 -4.16 15.28 17.21
N PRO A 102 -5.09 16.26 17.10
CA PRO A 102 -6.01 16.57 18.20
C PRO A 102 -6.66 15.28 18.72
N PRO A 103 -6.85 15.11 20.03
CA PRO A 103 -7.19 13.81 20.64
C PRO A 103 -8.43 13.13 20.04
N LYS A 104 -9.38 13.92 19.50
CA LYS A 104 -10.57 13.40 18.80
C LYS A 104 -10.24 12.77 17.44
N ILE A 105 -9.36 13.38 16.63
CA ILE A 105 -8.95 12.87 15.32
C ILE A 105 -8.01 11.66 15.49
N ALA A 106 -7.05 11.76 16.43
CA ALA A 106 -6.14 10.67 16.79
C ALA A 106 -6.89 9.37 17.18
N ARG A 107 -8.00 9.49 17.93
CA ARG A 107 -8.81 8.33 18.32
C ARG A 107 -9.44 7.62 17.13
N TRP A 108 -10.01 8.38 16.19
CA TRP A 108 -10.64 7.80 15.00
C TRP A 108 -9.61 7.26 14.00
N GLN A 109 -8.44 7.89 13.90
CA GLN A 109 -7.30 7.38 13.15
C GLN A 109 -6.81 6.04 13.73
N ARG A 110 -6.61 5.94 15.06
CA ARG A 110 -6.29 4.67 15.74
C ARG A 110 -7.31 3.57 15.44
N LYS A 111 -8.60 3.90 15.55
CA LYS A 111 -9.68 2.93 15.29
C LYS A 111 -9.67 2.46 13.83
N ARG A 112 -9.42 3.37 12.88
CA ARG A 112 -9.30 3.04 11.45
C ARG A 112 -8.16 2.06 11.19
N ILE A 113 -6.97 2.33 11.74
CA ILE A 113 -5.77 1.50 11.52
C ILE A 113 -5.97 0.10 12.10
N GLN A 114 -6.54 0.00 13.30
CA GLN A 114 -6.93 -1.30 13.88
C GLN A 114 -7.87 -2.10 12.95
N HIS A 115 -8.87 -1.44 12.36
CA HIS A 115 -9.78 -2.10 11.42
C HIS A 115 -9.10 -2.45 10.09
N GLN A 116 -8.13 -1.67 9.61
CA GLN A 116 -7.34 -1.98 8.41
C GLN A 116 -6.40 -3.17 8.62
N ASP A 117 -5.72 -3.25 9.76
CA ASP A 117 -4.89 -4.41 10.12
C ASP A 117 -5.73 -5.68 10.24
N PHE A 118 -6.94 -5.56 10.81
CA PHE A 118 -7.88 -6.68 10.86
C PHE A 118 -8.36 -7.09 9.46
N GLU A 119 -8.62 -6.13 8.57
CA GLU A 119 -8.97 -6.41 7.17
C GLU A 119 -7.83 -7.14 6.44
N ARG A 120 -6.57 -6.72 6.64
CA ARG A 120 -5.39 -7.38 6.06
C ARG A 120 -5.29 -8.83 6.51
N ARG A 121 -5.35 -9.08 7.84
CA ARG A 121 -5.30 -10.44 8.39
C ARG A 121 -6.43 -11.31 7.86
N LEU A 122 -7.65 -10.78 7.74
CA LEU A 122 -8.78 -11.50 7.16
C LEU A 122 -8.55 -11.85 5.68
N ARG A 123 -7.99 -10.93 4.88
CA ARG A 123 -7.64 -11.21 3.48
C ARG A 123 -6.58 -12.31 3.36
N GLU A 124 -5.54 -12.27 4.19
CA GLU A 124 -4.52 -13.32 4.25
C GLU A 124 -5.14 -14.67 4.64
N MET A 125 -6.03 -14.69 5.63
CA MET A 125 -6.74 -15.91 6.01
C MET A 125 -7.59 -16.45 4.85
N VAL A 126 -8.35 -15.61 4.15
CA VAL A 126 -9.13 -16.02 2.97
C VAL A 126 -8.23 -16.59 1.87
N ALA A 127 -7.12 -15.92 1.56
CA ALA A 127 -6.17 -16.37 0.55
C ALA A 127 -5.57 -17.74 0.90
N GLU A 128 -5.19 -17.94 2.16
CA GLU A 128 -4.67 -19.21 2.65
C GLU A 128 -5.71 -20.34 2.52
N ARG A 129 -6.97 -20.11 2.90
CA ARG A 129 -8.04 -21.13 2.83
C ARG A 129 -8.39 -21.44 1.38
N ARG A 130 -8.44 -20.44 0.49
CA ARG A 130 -8.61 -20.64 -0.95
C ARG A 130 -7.45 -21.45 -1.56
N ALA A 131 -6.22 -21.19 -1.16
CA ALA A 131 -5.06 -21.95 -1.62
C ALA A 131 -5.11 -23.41 -1.14
N ARG A 132 -5.58 -23.66 0.09
CA ARG A 132 -5.80 -25.01 0.61
C ARG A 132 -6.92 -25.73 -0.13
N LEU A 133 -8.02 -25.03 -0.41
CA LEU A 133 -9.17 -25.56 -1.16
C LEU A 133 -8.77 -26.01 -2.57
N ALA A 134 -7.85 -25.30 -3.22
CA ALA A 134 -7.34 -25.70 -4.54
C ALA A 134 -6.47 -26.98 -4.53
N ARG A 135 -5.99 -27.42 -3.36
CA ARG A 135 -5.13 -28.60 -3.20
C ARG A 135 -5.85 -29.81 -2.64
N VAL A 136 -6.93 -29.61 -1.87
CA VAL A 136 -7.70 -30.67 -1.25
C VAL A 136 -8.62 -31.32 -2.29
N THR A 137 -8.57 -32.66 -2.35
CA THR A 137 -9.43 -33.47 -3.22
C THR A 137 -10.57 -34.16 -2.47
N ASP A 138 -10.54 -34.15 -1.14
CA ASP A 138 -11.62 -34.69 -0.32
C ASP A 138 -12.85 -33.78 -0.34
N LEU A 139 -14.02 -34.35 -0.64
CA LEU A 139 -15.26 -33.60 -0.84
C LEU A 139 -15.79 -33.00 0.47
N VAL A 140 -15.60 -33.69 1.59
CA VAL A 140 -16.06 -33.21 2.91
C VAL A 140 -15.21 -32.03 3.35
N GLU A 141 -13.89 -32.14 3.27
CA GLU A 141 -12.96 -31.04 3.53
C GLU A 141 -13.14 -29.86 2.56
N GLN A 142 -13.48 -30.11 1.29
CA GLN A 142 -13.76 -29.04 0.34
C GLN A 142 -15.00 -28.24 0.73
N GLN A 143 -16.08 -28.90 1.15
CA GLN A 143 -17.32 -28.24 1.59
C GLN A 143 -17.12 -27.44 2.87
N THR A 144 -16.32 -27.91 3.83
CA THR A 144 -16.02 -27.17 5.05
C THR A 144 -15.20 -25.92 4.76
N LEU A 145 -14.14 -26.04 3.94
CA LEU A 145 -13.31 -24.90 3.53
C LEU A 145 -14.13 -23.85 2.73
N HIS A 146 -15.07 -24.26 1.88
CA HIS A 146 -15.97 -23.33 1.18
C HIS A 146 -16.80 -22.50 2.17
N ARG A 147 -17.44 -23.14 3.15
CA ARG A 147 -18.23 -22.45 4.19
C ARG A 147 -17.36 -21.51 5.03
N GLU A 148 -16.13 -21.90 5.33
CA GLU A 148 -15.18 -21.04 6.05
C GLU A 148 -14.80 -19.79 5.24
N VAL A 149 -14.51 -19.97 3.94
CA VAL A 149 -14.21 -18.85 3.03
C VAL A 149 -15.38 -17.87 2.96
N GLU A 150 -16.60 -18.36 2.76
CA GLU A 150 -17.82 -17.52 2.76
C GLU A 150 -18.00 -16.77 4.09
N ALA A 151 -17.76 -17.44 5.23
CA ALA A 151 -17.85 -16.81 6.53
C ALA A 151 -16.79 -15.70 6.73
N TYR A 152 -15.56 -15.90 6.25
CA TYR A 152 -14.51 -14.89 6.28
C TYR A 152 -14.80 -13.72 5.33
N GLU A 153 -15.34 -13.98 4.15
CA GLU A 153 -15.77 -12.93 3.21
C GLU A 153 -16.90 -12.07 3.76
N ALA A 154 -17.90 -12.68 4.41
CA ALA A 154 -18.96 -11.95 5.11
C ALA A 154 -18.40 -11.07 6.25
N ARG A 155 -17.41 -11.57 7.00
CA ARG A 155 -16.70 -10.77 8.03
C ARG A 155 -15.92 -9.62 7.41
N LEU A 156 -15.25 -9.86 6.28
CA LEU A 156 -14.50 -8.85 5.53
C LEU A 156 -15.43 -7.73 5.04
N ALA A 157 -16.60 -8.06 4.51
CA ALA A 157 -17.60 -7.09 4.08
C ALA A 157 -18.06 -6.18 5.24
N ARG A 158 -18.33 -6.77 6.42
CA ARG A 158 -18.67 -6.00 7.63
C ARG A 158 -17.52 -5.09 8.08
N CYS A 159 -16.28 -5.56 7.98
CA CYS A 159 -15.10 -4.78 8.32
C CYS A 159 -14.94 -3.56 7.39
N ARG A 160 -15.10 -3.75 6.08
CA ARG A 160 -15.09 -2.67 5.08
C ARG A 160 -16.17 -1.62 5.35
N HIS A 161 -17.39 -2.06 5.65
CA HIS A 161 -18.47 -1.14 5.99
C HIS A 161 -18.20 -0.34 7.27
N ALA A 162 -17.55 -0.96 8.27
CA ALA A 162 -17.13 -0.24 9.47
C ALA A 162 -16.02 0.78 9.18
N LEU A 163 -15.06 0.44 8.33
CA LEU A 163 -14.01 1.35 7.86
C LEU A 163 -14.60 2.57 7.16
N GLU A 164 -15.51 2.36 6.22
CA GLU A 164 -16.20 3.43 5.49
C GLU A 164 -16.91 4.42 6.44
N LYS A 165 -17.54 3.93 7.51
CA LYS A 165 -18.16 4.80 8.54
C LYS A 165 -17.11 5.63 9.30
N ILE A 166 -15.96 5.05 9.60
CA ILE A 166 -14.86 5.74 10.27
C ILE A 166 -14.25 6.80 9.36
N GLU A 167 -14.10 6.49 8.07
CA GLU A 167 -13.59 7.43 7.05
C GLU A 167 -14.53 8.60 6.84
N ASN A 168 -15.84 8.34 6.72
CA ASN A 168 -16.85 9.39 6.66
C ASN A 168 -16.86 10.27 7.92
N ARG A 169 -16.62 9.70 9.11
CA ARG A 169 -16.50 10.46 10.36
C ARG A 169 -15.26 11.34 10.36
N LEU A 170 -14.12 10.81 9.89
CA LEU A 170 -12.87 11.56 9.76
C LEU A 170 -13.00 12.70 8.75
N ALA A 171 -13.56 12.44 7.58
CA ALA A 171 -13.79 13.46 6.54
C ALA A 171 -14.64 14.64 7.04
N ARG A 172 -15.62 14.39 7.93
CA ARG A 172 -16.43 15.44 8.57
C ARG A 172 -15.69 16.21 9.68
N LEU A 173 -14.69 15.62 10.31
CA LEU A 173 -13.92 16.24 11.40
C LEU A 173 -12.70 17.04 10.89
N THR A 174 -12.28 16.79 9.65
CA THR A 174 -11.12 17.45 9.00
C THR A 174 -11.56 18.55 8.03
N ARG A 175 -12.87 18.81 7.90
CA ARG A 175 -13.46 19.88 7.11
C ARG A 175 -13.73 21.10 7.99
#